data_AF-A0A6V7J4U3-F1
#
_entry.id   AF-A0A6V7J4U3-F1
#
_cell.length_a   1.000
_cell.length_b   1.000
_cell.length_c   1.000
_cell.angle_alpha   90.00
_cell.angle_beta   90.00
_cell.angle_gamma   90.00
#
_symmetry.space_group_name_H-M   'P 1'
#
loop_
_entity.id
_entity.type
_entity.pdbx_description
1 polymer ?
#
loop_
_entity_poly.entity_id
_entity_poly.type
_entity_poly.pdbx_seq_one_letter_code
_entity_poly.pdbx_strand_id
1 'polypeptide(L)' 'VVLDLAVAIKELVENSLDSGATYVDIKLVDYGQTSITVSDNGSGVLESDFEGL' A
#
# COMPACT_ATOMS: atom_id res chain seq x y z
N VAL A 1 6.71 -3.12 13.32
CA VAL A 1 7.09 -4.43 12.73
C VAL A 1 5.81 -5.18 12.41
N VAL A 2 5.61 -5.54 11.15
CA VAL A 2 4.46 -6.34 10.70
C VAL A 2 4.95 -7.77 10.45
N LEU A 3 4.25 -8.76 11.01
CA LEU A 3 4.63 -10.18 10.95
C LEU A 3 3.65 -11.03 10.16
N ASP A 4 2.51 -10.46 9.77
CA ASP A 4 1.43 -11.16 9.07
C ASP A 4 1.15 -10.45 7.74
N LEU A 5 1.01 -11.26 6.68
CA LEU A 5 0.63 -10.83 5.34
C LEU A 5 -0.68 -10.03 5.34
N ALA A 6 -1.68 -10.49 6.10
CA ALA A 6 -2.98 -9.82 6.16
C ALA A 6 -2.87 -8.42 6.77
N VAL A 7 -2.04 -8.27 7.81
CA VAL A 7 -1.79 -6.97 8.43
C VAL A 7 -1.02 -6.07 7.47
N ALA A 8 -0.01 -6.59 6.75
CA ALA A 8 0.74 -5.79 5.79
C ALA A 8 -0.17 -5.24 4.67
N ILE A 9 -1.08 -6.07 4.14
CA ILE A 9 -2.06 -5.62 3.14
C ILE A 9 -3.03 -4.61 3.73
N LYS A 10 -3.52 -4.84 4.96
CA LYS A 10 -4.45 -3.94 5.64
C LYS A 10 -3.86 -2.53 5.79
N GLU A 11 -2.62 -2.41 6.28
CA GLU A 11 -1.97 -1.10 6.46
C GLU A 11 -1.73 -0.38 5.12
N LEU A 12 -1.35 -1.10 4.05
CA LEU A 12 -1.17 -0.50 2.72
C LEU A 12 -2.50 -0.01 2.13
N VAL A 13 -3.58 -0.78 2.28
CA VAL A 13 -4.91 -0.39 1.80
C VAL A 13 -5.46 0.78 2.60
N GLU A 14 -5.23 0.83 3.92
CA GLU A 14 -5.60 1.98 4.75
C GLU A 14 -4.91 3.25 4.27
N ASN A 15 -3.61 3.21 4.00
CA ASN A 15 -2.89 4.36 3.42
C ASN A 15 -3.49 4.83 2.09
N SER A 16 -3.85 3.91 1.20
CA SER A 16 -4.51 4.26 -0.06
C SER A 16 -5.87 4.93 0.18
N LEU A 17 -6.69 4.42 1.11
CA LEU A 17 -7.99 5.00 1.44
C LEU A 17 -7.86 6.38 2.09
N ASP A 18 -6.90 6.56 3.00
CA ASP A 18 -6.62 7.83 3.66
C ASP A 18 -6.18 8.91 2.66
N SER A 19 -5.50 8.51 1.58
CA SER A 19 -5.16 9.39 0.45
C SER A 19 -6.34 9.69 -0.50
N GLY A 20 -7.54 9.19 -0.19
CA GLY A 20 -8.76 9.42 -0.97
C GLY A 20 -8.87 8.58 -2.23
N ALA A 21 -8.14 7.46 -2.33
CA ALA A 21 -8.23 6.58 -3.49
C ALA A 21 -9.66 6.05 -3.69
N THR A 22 -10.07 5.98 -4.95
CA THR A 22 -11.36 5.39 -5.37
C THR A 22 -11.17 4.03 -6.05
N TYR A 23 -9.92 3.73 -6.40
CA TYR A 23 -9.49 2.49 -7.01
C TYR A 23 -8.18 2.05 -6.38
N VAL A 24 -8.13 0.79 -5.96
CA VAL A 24 -6.94 0.15 -5.37
C VAL A 24 -6.80 -1.24 -6.00
N ASP A 25 -5.66 -1.48 -6.64
CA ASP A 25 -5.27 -2.76 -7.22
C ASP A 25 -4.27 -3.46 -6.32
N ILE A 26 -4.49 -4.75 -6.06
CA ILE A 26 -3.62 -5.57 -5.21
C ILE A 26 -3.16 -6.77 -6.02
N LYS A 27 -1.85 -6.88 -6.19
CA LYS A 27 -1.20 -7.99 -6.88
C LYS A 27 -0.31 -8.76 -5.92
N LEU A 28 -0.53 -10.07 -5.88
CA LEU A 28 0.28 -11.01 -5.12
C LEU A 28 1.06 -11.92 -6.08
N VAL A 29 2.35 -12.10 -5.83
CA VAL A 29 3.17 -13.12 -6.49
C VAL A 29 3.46 -14.23 -5.50
N ASP A 30 3.18 -15.47 -5.90
CA ASP A 30 3.28 -16.66 -5.04
C ASP A 30 2.54 -16.49 -3.71
N TYR A 31 1.27 -16.07 -3.79
CA TYR A 31 0.42 -15.81 -2.62
C TYR A 31 1.00 -14.76 -1.64
N GLY A 32 1.85 -13.86 -2.13
CA GLY A 32 2.49 -12.81 -1.32
C GLY A 32 3.82 -13.23 -0.69
N GLN A 33 4.29 -14.46 -0.96
CA GLN A 33 5.61 -14.92 -0.50
C GLN A 33 6.75 -14.24 -1.25
N THR A 34 6.57 -14.02 -2.55
CA THR A 34 7.59 -13.38 -3.39
C THR A 34 7.43 -11.86 -3.41
N SER A 35 6.21 -11.38 -3.65
CA SER A 35 5.93 -9.95 -3.57
C SER A 35 4.45 -9.63 -3.35
N ILE A 36 4.24 -8.44 -2.79
CA ILE A 36 2.94 -7.77 -2.66
C ILE A 36 3.11 -6.41 -3.32
N THR A 37 2.18 -6.05 -4.20
CA THR A 37 2.13 -4.72 -4.80
C THR A 37 0.74 -4.16 -4.62
N VAL A 38 0.65 -2.96 -4.04
CA VAL A 38 -0.57 -2.18 -3.91
C VAL A 38 -0.42 -0.94 -4.76
N SER A 39 -1.36 -0.69 -5.66
CA SER A 39 -1.36 0.47 -6.54
C SER A 39 -2.71 1.16 -6.46
N ASP A 40 -2.70 2.44 -6.15
CA ASP A 40 -3.92 3.24 -6.00
C ASP A 40 -3.87 4.49 -6.86
N ASN A 41 -5.02 5.16 -6.94
CA ASN A 41 -5.20 6.44 -7.62
C ASN A 41 -5.45 7.60 -6.65
N GLY A 42 -4.94 7.50 -5.43
CA GLY A 42 -5.09 8.53 -4.41
C GLY A 42 -4.24 9.77 -4.69
N SER A 43 -4.15 10.65 -3.70
CA SER A 43 -3.42 11.93 -3.82
C SER A 43 -1.90 11.77 -4.01
N GLY A 44 -1.37 10.59 -3.73
CA GLY A 44 0.07 10.34 -3.69
C GLY A 44 0.76 11.08 -2.53
N VAL A 45 2.09 11.09 -2.57
CA VAL A 45 2.95 11.79 -1.61
C VAL A 45 3.73 12.87 -2.36
N LEU A 46 3.79 14.08 -1.80
CA LEU A 46 4.57 15.18 -2.39
C LEU A 46 6.06 14.91 -2.24
N GLU A 47 6.88 15.34 -3.20
CA GLU A 47 8.34 15.09 -3.17
C GLU A 47 9.03 15.62 -1.91
N SER A 48 8.50 16.72 -1.34
CA SER A 48 8.99 17.30 -0.09
C SER A 48 8.84 16.38 1.12
N ASP A 49 7.89 15.44 1.07
CA ASP A 49 7.56 14.54 2.16
C ASP A 49 8.31 13.20 2.04
N PHE A 50 9.11 13.00 0.98
CA PHE A 50 9.85 11.75 0.75
C PHE A 50 10.92 11.47 1.82
N GLU A 51 11.52 12.50 2.40
CA GLU A 51 12.55 12.34 3.44
C GLU A 51 11.96 11.92 4.81
N GLY A 52 10.65 12.04 5.01
CA GLY A 52 9.95 11.73 6.25
C GLY A 52 9.30 10.34 6.31
N LEU A 53 9.44 9.54 5.25
CA LEU A 53 8.86 8.20 5.09
C LEU A 53 9.74 7.08 5.67
#